data_AF-A0A024QH51-F1
#
_entry.id   AF-A0A024QH51-F1
#
_cell.length_a   1.000
_cell.length_b   1.000
_cell.length_c   1.000
_cell.angle_alpha   90.00
_cell.angle_beta   90.00
_cell.angle_gamma   90.00
#
_symmetry.space_group_name_H-M   'P 1'
#
loop_
_entity.id
_entity.type
_entity.pdbx_description
1 polymer ?
#
loop_
_entity_poly.entity_id
_entity_poly.type
_entity_poly.pdbx_seq_one_letter_code
_entity_poly.pdbx_strand_id
1 'polypeptide(L)' 'MITSSSRGHYIYFDGLHWRYMNGDLDDGSRSCKKCGKMPTAEGFDACLGYIEEATSACCGHGIEKPYVVYGDKMK' A
#
# COMPACT_ATOMS: atom_id res chain seq x y z
N MET A 1 -10.77 -8.27 17.11
CA MET A 1 -10.28 -8.55 15.75
C MET A 1 -9.49 -7.34 15.31
N ILE A 2 -8.20 -7.52 15.00
CA ILE A 2 -7.37 -6.41 14.51
C ILE A 2 -7.56 -6.33 13.00
N THR A 3 -7.82 -5.14 12.48
CA THR A 3 -8.09 -4.89 11.05
C THR A 3 -7.20 -3.79 10.51
N SER A 4 -6.89 -3.85 9.21
CA SER A 4 -6.13 -2.84 8.49
C SER A 4 -6.56 -2.82 7.01
N SER A 5 -5.81 -2.13 6.17
CA SER A 5 -5.94 -2.22 4.71
C SER A 5 -4.60 -2.46 4.02
N SER A 6 -4.63 -3.24 2.94
CA SER A 6 -3.48 -3.52 2.07
C SER A 6 -3.85 -3.14 0.65
N ARG A 7 -3.18 -2.13 0.09
CA ARG A 7 -3.46 -1.56 -1.25
C ARG A 7 -4.94 -1.24 -1.51
N GLY A 8 -5.65 -0.82 -0.45
CA GLY A 8 -7.07 -0.48 -0.48
C GLY A 8 -8.03 -1.65 -0.23
N HIS A 9 -7.53 -2.87 -0.02
CA HIS A 9 -8.33 -4.03 0.38
C HIS A 9 -8.35 -4.15 1.91
N TYR A 10 -9.53 -4.38 2.50
CA TYR A 10 -9.62 -4.65 3.93
C TYR A 10 -8.99 -6.00 4.27
N ILE A 11 -8.22 -6.01 5.35
CA ILE A 11 -7.55 -7.19 5.88
C ILE A 11 -7.80 -7.30 7.39
N TYR A 12 -7.75 -8.52 7.91
CA TYR A 12 -7.78 -8.80 9.33
C TYR A 12 -6.62 -9.72 9.73
N PHE A 13 -6.19 -9.61 10.97
CA PHE A 13 -5.18 -10.51 11.55
C PHE A 13 -5.87 -11.70 12.22
N ASP A 14 -5.53 -12.92 11.79
CA ASP A 14 -6.13 -14.17 12.30
C ASP A 14 -5.44 -14.72 13.56
N GLY A 15 -4.40 -14.04 14.06
CA GLY A 15 -3.54 -14.48 15.16
C GLY A 15 -2.16 -14.95 14.70
N LEU A 16 -1.97 -15.21 13.40
CA LEU A 16 -0.71 -15.65 12.80
C LEU A 16 -0.38 -14.89 11.49
N HIS A 17 -1.37 -14.62 10.65
CA HIS A 17 -1.23 -13.99 9.35
C HIS A 17 -2.24 -12.85 9.14
N TRP A 18 -1.88 -11.93 8.25
CA TRP A 18 -2.84 -11.00 7.66
C TRP A 18 -3.60 -11.70 6.53
N ARG A 19 -4.92 -11.55 6.54
CA ARG A 19 -5.82 -12.14 5.55
C ARG A 19 -6.76 -11.10 4.98
N TYR A 20 -7.10 -11.26 3.71
CA TYR A 20 -8.22 -10.56 3.12
C TYR A 20 -9.54 -11.01 3.74
N MET A 21 -10.57 -10.18 3.63
CA MET A 21 -11.90 -10.47 4.21
C MET A 21 -12.55 -11.76 3.68
N ASN A 22 -12.08 -12.32 2.57
CA ASN A 22 -12.53 -13.61 2.05
C ASN A 22 -11.72 -14.81 2.56
N GLY A 23 -10.73 -14.60 3.44
CA GLY A 23 -9.91 -15.65 4.06
C GLY A 23 -8.56 -15.92 3.39
N ASP A 24 -8.31 -15.38 2.20
CA ASP A 24 -7.02 -15.53 1.50
C ASP A 24 -5.90 -14.82 2.26
N LEU A 25 -4.67 -15.32 2.14
CA LEU A 25 -3.47 -14.66 2.69
C LEU A 25 -3.19 -13.34 1.98
N ASP A 26 -2.75 -12.32 2.72
CA ASP A 26 -2.16 -11.11 2.14
C ASP A 26 -0.70 -11.36 1.74
N ASP A 27 -0.52 -12.04 0.62
CA ASP A 27 0.79 -12.38 0.02
C ASP A 27 1.29 -11.33 -0.99
N GLY A 28 0.56 -10.21 -1.10
CA GLY A 28 0.87 -9.16 -2.05
C GLY A 28 0.50 -9.44 -3.50
N SER A 29 -0.31 -10.48 -3.79
CA SER A 29 -0.79 -10.80 -5.14
C SER A 29 -1.87 -9.85 -5.68
N ARG A 30 -2.57 -9.11 -4.81
CA ARG A 30 -3.69 -8.25 -5.22
C ARG A 30 -3.24 -6.87 -5.69
N SER A 31 -3.78 -6.43 -6.82
CA SER A 31 -3.55 -5.08 -7.33
C SER A 31 -4.27 -4.03 -6.48
N CYS A 32 -3.88 -2.77 -6.62
CA CYS A 32 -4.52 -1.64 -5.96
C CYS A 32 -6.03 -1.63 -6.26
N LYS A 33 -6.86 -1.61 -5.22
CA LYS A 33 -8.33 -1.64 -5.37
C LYS A 33 -8.87 -0.43 -6.16
N LYS A 34 -8.15 0.70 -6.13
CA LYS A 34 -8.55 1.96 -6.79
C LYS A 34 -8.17 2.01 -8.27
N CYS A 35 -6.93 1.69 -8.63
CA CYS A 35 -6.42 1.85 -10.01
C CYS A 35 -6.25 0.53 -10.77
N GLY A 36 -6.36 -0.62 -10.09
CA GLY A 36 -6.22 -1.95 -10.68
C GLY A 36 -4.78 -2.36 -11.01
N LYS A 37 -3.78 -1.53 -10.73
CA LYS A 37 -2.37 -1.81 -11.04
C LYS A 37 -1.62 -2.43 -9.85
N MET A 38 -0.68 -3.32 -10.17
CA MET A 38 0.35 -3.78 -9.23
C MET A 38 1.40 -2.69 -9.02
N PRO A 39 2.21 -2.74 -7.94
CA PRO A 39 3.39 -1.90 -7.82
C PRO A 39 4.26 -1.96 -9.07
N THR A 40 5.05 -0.91 -9.33
CA THR A 40 5.98 -0.89 -10.46
C THR A 40 7.03 -1.99 -10.30
N ALA A 41 7.80 -2.29 -11.36
CA ALA A 41 8.85 -3.32 -11.31
C ALA A 41 9.91 -3.03 -10.24
N GLU A 42 10.13 -1.74 -9.95
CA GLU A 42 11.03 -1.22 -8.93
C GLU A 42 10.41 -1.25 -7.51
N GLY A 43 9.12 -1.56 -7.39
CA GLY A 43 8.39 -1.66 -6.13
C GLY A 43 7.63 -0.40 -5.70
N PHE A 44 7.52 0.63 -6.55
CA PHE A 44 6.81 1.87 -6.21
C PHE A 44 5.28 1.71 -6.30
N ASP A 45 4.54 2.56 -5.59
CA ASP A 45 3.08 2.66 -5.76
C ASP A 45 2.77 3.10 -7.19
N ALA A 46 2.19 2.22 -8.00
CA ALA A 46 1.92 2.49 -9.42
C ALA A 46 0.88 3.60 -9.68
N CYS A 47 0.17 4.08 -8.65
CA CYS A 47 -0.66 5.28 -8.77
C CYS A 47 0.17 6.56 -8.82
N LEU A 48 1.36 6.54 -8.21
CA LEU A 48 2.27 7.68 -8.11
C LEU A 48 3.48 7.54 -9.03
N GLY A 49 4.00 6.31 -9.18
CA GLY A 49 5.27 6.03 -9.83
C GLY A 49 6.46 6.40 -8.94
N TYR A 50 7.60 6.68 -9.57
CA TYR A 50 8.78 7.19 -8.88
C TYR A 50 8.62 8.68 -8.56
N ILE A 51 8.94 9.05 -7.33
CA ILE A 51 9.02 10.45 -6.90
C ILE A 51 10.45 10.70 -6.44
N GLU A 52 11.16 11.60 -7.12
CA GLU A 52 12.53 11.95 -6.78
C GLU A 52 12.61 12.52 -5.35
N GLU A 53 13.66 12.15 -4.62
CA GLU A 53 13.94 12.57 -3.22
C GLU A 53 12.93 12.11 -2.15
N ALA A 54 11.84 11.44 -2.55
CA ALA A 54 10.90 10.85 -1.60
C ALA A 54 11.50 9.61 -0.92
N THR A 55 11.39 9.56 0.40
CA THR A 55 11.76 8.38 1.21
C THR A 55 10.59 7.44 1.43
N SER A 56 9.36 7.97 1.39
CA SER A 56 8.13 7.19 1.42
C SER A 56 7.01 7.95 0.73
N ALA A 57 6.18 7.25 -0.04
CA ALA A 57 5.00 7.84 -0.65
C ALA A 57 3.91 6.78 -0.82
N CYS A 58 2.66 7.19 -0.63
CA CYS A 58 1.48 6.34 -0.86
C CYS A 58 0.34 7.19 -1.38
N CYS A 59 -0.39 6.68 -2.38
CA CYS A 59 -1.59 7.37 -2.90
C CYS A 59 -2.81 7.27 -1.95
N GLY A 60 -2.64 6.60 -0.80
CA GLY A 60 -3.70 6.29 0.16
C GLY A 60 -4.64 5.15 -0.28
N HIS A 61 -4.43 4.60 -1.49
CA HIS A 61 -5.20 3.51 -2.09
C HIS A 61 -6.74 3.64 -2.00
N GLY A 62 -7.24 4.88 -1.91
CA GLY A 62 -8.67 5.18 -1.80
C GLY A 62 -9.27 4.97 -0.40
N ILE A 63 -8.47 4.63 0.61
CA ILE A 63 -8.90 4.45 2.01
C ILE A 63 -8.30 5.55 2.89
N GLU A 64 -7.00 5.80 2.75
CA GLU A 64 -6.26 6.75 3.56
C GLU A 64 -5.98 8.06 2.80
N LYS A 65 -5.56 9.09 3.52
CA LYS A 65 -5.09 10.33 2.88
C LYS A 65 -3.75 10.07 2.20
N PRO A 66 -3.55 10.53 0.95
CA PRO A 66 -2.27 10.39 0.26
C PRO A 66 -1.19 11.19 1.00
N TYR A 67 0.05 10.71 0.94
CA TYR A 67 1.19 11.39 1.53
C TYR A 67 2.46 11.16 0.71
N VAL A 68 3.39 12.09 0.85
CA VAL A 68 4.79 11.98 0.39
C VAL A 68 5.67 12.51 1.51
N VAL A 69 6.67 11.72 1.89
CA VAL A 69 7.70 12.09 2.84
C VAL A 69 9.00 12.23 2.06
N TYR A 70 9.61 13.40 2.16
CA TYR A 70 10.93 13.67 1.60
C TYR A 70 11.98 13.42 2.67
N GLY A 71 13.18 12.97 2.25
CA GLY A 71 14.30 12.89 3.18
C GLY A 71 14.68 14.29 3.66
N ASP A 72 15.08 14.41 4.93
CA ASP A 72 15.67 15.64 5.46
C ASP A 72 17.00 15.91 4.75
N LYS A 73 16.96 16.52 3.57
CA LYS A 73 18.08 17.32 3.08
C LYS A 73 18.03 18.61 3.88
N MET A 74 18.60 18.58 5.10
CA MET A 74 19.07 19.80 5.74
C MET A 74 20.00 20.47 4.72
N LYS A 75 19.50 21.54 4.11
CA LYS A 75 20.32 22.50 3.35
C LYS A 75 21.15 23.32 4.33
#